data_AF-A0A661XVS3-F1
#
_entry.id   AF-A0A661XVS3-F1
#
_cell.length_a   1.000
_cell.length_b   1.000
_cell.length_c   1.000
_cell.angle_alpha   90.00
_cell.angle_beta   90.00
_cell.angle_gamma   90.00
#
_symmetry.space_group_name_H-M   'P 1'
#
loop_
_entity.id
_entity.type
_entity.pdbx_description
1 polymer ?
#
loop_
_entity_poly.entity_id
_entity_poly.type
_entity_poly.pdbx_seq_one_letter_code
_entity_poly.pdbx_strand_id
1 'polypeptide(L)' 'MRIFKRVLWVLTFILIAGTLYIWYFLEHQEPKYEGVNKHLSLDKEVEVYFDNYGIPHIYAQNMEDA' A
#
# COMPACT_ATOMS: atom_id res chain seq x y z
N MET A 1 -7.08 -20.60 38.87
CA MET A 1 -5.90 -19.84 38.36
C MET A 1 -5.34 -20.33 37.02
N ARG A 2 -5.21 -21.66 36.76
CA ARG A 2 -4.64 -22.17 35.50
C ARG A 2 -5.46 -21.81 34.26
N ILE A 3 -6.79 -21.88 34.34
CA ILE A 3 -7.70 -21.54 33.23
C ILE A 3 -7.68 -20.03 32.94
N PHE A 4 -7.75 -19.20 33.98
CA PHE A 4 -7.65 -17.74 33.83
C PHE A 4 -6.34 -17.30 33.16
N LYS A 5 -5.20 -17.86 33.59
CA LYS A 5 -3.90 -17.61 32.94
C LYS A 5 -3.89 -18.06 31.48
N ARG A 6 -4.53 -19.19 31.17
CA ARG A 6 -4.64 -19.73 29.80
C ARG A 6 -5.48 -18.81 28.90
N VAL A 7 -6.60 -18.32 29.40
CA VAL A 7 -7.46 -17.36 28.70
C VAL A 7 -6.70 -16.04 28.46
N LEU A 8 -5.99 -15.55 29.47
CA LEU A 8 -5.16 -14.35 29.35
C LEU A 8 -4.09 -14.51 28.25
N TRP A 9 -3.40 -15.65 28.22
CA TRP A 9 -2.40 -15.94 27.19
C TRP A 9 -2.98 -15.98 25.78
N VAL A 10 -4.17 -16.56 25.61
CA VAL A 10 -4.86 -16.59 24.31
C VAL A 10 -5.27 -15.19 23.87
N LEU A 11 -5.82 -14.38 24.78
CA LEU A 11 -6.17 -12.98 24.51
C LEU A 11 -4.96 -12.15 24.08
N THR A 12 -3.84 -12.28 24.81
CA THR A 12 -2.59 -11.60 24.44
C THR A 12 -2.09 -12.04 23.07
N PHE A 13 -2.14 -13.33 22.77
CA PHE A 13 -1.72 -13.85 21.47
C PHE A 13 -2.60 -13.28 20.32
N ILE A 14 -3.92 -13.26 20.51
CA ILE A 14 -4.84 -12.68 19.52
C ILE A 14 -4.56 -11.19 19.32
N LEU A 15 -4.31 -10.44 20.39
CA LEU A 15 -3.95 -9.03 20.31
C LEU A 15 -2.69 -8.81 19.47
N ILE A 16 -1.62 -9.57 19.73
CA ILE A 16 -0.36 -9.46 18.98
C ILE A 16 -0.57 -9.86 17.52
N ALA A 17 -1.29 -10.95 17.26
CA ALA A 17 -1.58 -11.38 15.88
C ALA A 17 -2.42 -10.33 15.14
N GLY A 18 -3.41 -9.73 15.81
CA GLY A 18 -4.25 -8.67 15.24
C GLY A 18 -3.47 -7.40 14.91
N THR A 19 -2.57 -6.94 15.79
CA THR A 19 -1.75 -5.77 15.51
C THR A 19 -0.78 -6.01 14.36
N LEU A 20 -0.14 -7.18 14.30
CA LEU A 20 0.73 -7.56 13.19
C LEU A 20 -0.03 -7.63 11.87
N TYR A 21 -1.25 -8.19 11.89
CA TYR A 21 -2.10 -8.24 10.71
C TYR A 21 -2.49 -6.86 10.21
N ILE A 22 -2.94 -5.97 11.10
CA ILE A 22 -3.31 -4.59 10.75
C ILE A 22 -2.10 -3.85 10.18
N TRP A 23 -0.93 -3.96 10.81
CA TRP A 23 0.29 -3.33 10.32
C TRP A 23 0.66 -3.83 8.93
N TYR A 24 0.67 -5.15 8.72
CA TYR A 24 0.96 -5.75 7.42
C TYR A 24 -0.04 -5.30 6.34
N PHE A 25 -1.32 -5.26 6.68
CA PHE A 25 -2.39 -4.85 5.78
C PHE A 25 -2.24 -3.38 5.35
N LEU A 26 -1.96 -2.47 6.28
CA LEU A 26 -1.76 -1.05 5.98
C LEU A 26 -0.56 -0.85 5.06
N GLU A 27 0.58 -1.49 5.35
CA GLU A 27 1.79 -1.37 4.54
C GLU A 27 1.62 -1.90 3.10
N HIS A 28 0.85 -2.98 2.91
CA HIS A 28 0.72 -3.62 1.59
C HIS A 28 -0.42 -3.07 0.73
N GLN A 29 -1.34 -2.30 1.31
CA GLN A 29 -2.45 -1.69 0.56
C GLN A 29 -2.12 -0.30 0.02
N GLU A 30 -0.97 0.27 0.36
CA GLU A 30 -0.57 1.56 -0.20
C GLU A 30 -0.32 1.43 -1.71
N PRO A 31 -1.07 2.17 -2.55
CA PRO A 31 -0.80 2.20 -3.97
C PRO A 31 0.58 2.83 -4.20
N LYS A 32 1.31 2.30 -5.19
CA LYS A 32 2.64 2.78 -5.53
C LYS A 32 2.56 4.12 -6.26
N TYR A 33 2.72 5.21 -5.52
CA TYR A 33 2.75 6.58 -6.07
C TYR A 33 4.09 6.96 -6.69
N GLU A 34 5.16 6.28 -6.28
CA GLU A 34 6.53 6.60 -6.69
C GLU A 34 7.20 5.42 -7.38
N GLY A 35 8.23 5.74 -8.18
CA GLY A 35 9.03 4.78 -8.93
C GLY A 35 8.64 4.68 -10.40
N VAL A 36 9.34 3.79 -11.12
CA VAL A 36 9.18 3.62 -12.56
C VAL A 36 8.41 2.34 -12.85
N ASN A 37 7.25 2.48 -13.49
CA ASN A 37 6.44 1.34 -13.93
C ASN A 37 6.83 0.92 -15.36
N LYS A 38 7.70 -0.09 -15.48
CA LYS A 38 8.18 -0.60 -16.79
C LYS A 38 7.25 -1.60 -17.47
N HIS A 39 6.11 -1.90 -16.85
CA HIS A 39 5.17 -2.91 -17.34
C HIS A 39 4.09 -2.36 -18.27
N LEU A 40 3.93 -1.03 -18.36
CA LEU A 40 3.02 -0.43 -19.33
C LEU A 40 3.64 -0.47 -20.72
N SER A 41 2.83 -0.83 -21.71
CA SER A 41 3.20 -0.76 -23.13
C SER A 41 2.88 0.64 -23.65
N LEU A 42 3.76 1.60 -23.35
CA LEU A 42 3.69 2.98 -23.85
C LEU A 42 4.64 3.14 -25.04
N ASP A 43 4.27 3.96 -26.02
CA ASP A 43 5.15 4.31 -27.15
C ASP A 43 6.25 5.28 -26.71
N LYS A 44 5.95 6.17 -25.76
CA LYS A 44 6.86 7.16 -25.17
C LYS A 44 6.82 7.15 -23.65
N GLU A 45 7.79 7.84 -23.06
CA GLU A 45 7.86 8.05 -21.61
C GLU A 45 6.71 8.97 -21.15
N VAL A 46 6.06 8.57 -20.05
CA VAL A 46 4.99 9.32 -19.39
C VAL A 46 5.39 9.57 -17.94
N GLU A 47 5.33 10.83 -17.53
CA GLU A 47 5.63 11.25 -16.16
C GLU A 47 4.33 11.58 -15.42
N VAL A 48 4.20 11.12 -14.17
CA VAL A 48 3.02 11.39 -13.33
C VAL A 48 3.47 12.06 -12.04
N TYR A 49 2.91 13.24 -11.76
CA TYR A 49 3.17 14.01 -10.54
C TYR A 49 1.89 14.16 -9.74
N PHE A 50 1.93 13.80 -8.45
CA PHE A 50 0.82 14.03 -7.54
C PHE A 50 0.99 15.37 -6.82
N ASP A 51 -0.05 16.19 -6.81
CA ASP A 51 -0.04 17.44 -6.05
C ASP A 51 -0.25 17.20 -4.54
N ASN A 52 -0.32 18.28 -3.76
CA ASN A 52 -0.54 18.21 -2.30
C ASN A 52 -1.90 17.61 -1.91
N TYR A 53 -2.84 17.47 -2.85
CA TYR A 53 -4.15 16.86 -2.67
C TYR A 53 -4.22 15.43 -3.24
N GLY A 54 -3.13 14.90 -3.80
CA GLY A 54 -3.06 13.58 -4.41
C GLY A 54 -3.69 13.53 -5.82
N ILE A 55 -3.84 14.67 -6.49
CA ILE A 55 -4.36 14.74 -7.86
C ILE A 55 -3.21 14.42 -8.84
N PRO A 56 -3.35 13.43 -9.74
CA PRO A 56 -2.31 13.10 -10.71
C PRO A 56 -2.28 14.09 -11.88
N HIS A 57 -1.10 14.62 -12.15
CA HIS A 57 -0.76 15.40 -13.33
C HIS A 57 0.09 14.53 -14.26
N ILE A 58 -0.49 14.11 -15.39
CA ILE A 58 0.11 13.20 -16.35
C ILE A 58 0.71 14.02 -17.50
N TYR A 59 1.98 13.77 -17.81
CA TYR A 59 2.72 14.40 -18.91
C TYR A 59 3.19 13.32 -19.89
N ALA A 60 2.56 13.28 -21.06
CA ALA A 60 2.93 12.38 -22.16
C ALA A 60 3.52 13.17 -23.33
N GLN A 61 4.43 12.54 -24.08
CA GLN A 61 5.10 13.16 -25.23
C GLN A 61 4.33 13.05 -26.56
N ASN A 62 3.31 12.20 -26.61
CA ASN A 62 2.43 12.00 -27.75
C ASN A 62 0.96 12.01 -27.28
N MET A 63 0.02 11.95 -28.22
CA MET A 63 -1.41 11.98 -27.89
C MET A 63 -1.94 10.59 -27.52
N GLU A 64 -1.31 9.54 -28.05
CA GLU A 64 -1.73 8.16 -27.87
C GLU A 64 -1.46 7.62 -26.45
N ASP A 65 -0.41 8.10 -25.77
CA ASP A 65 -0.05 7.70 -24.40
C ASP A 65 -0.55 8.69 -23.32
N ALA A 66 -1.23 9.78 -23.72
CA ALA A 66 -1.80 10.80 -22.82
C ALA A 66 -3.16 10.38 -22.23
#